data_AF-D6TRV1-F1
#
_entry.id   AF-D6TRV1-F1
#
_cell.length_a   1.000
_cell.length_b   1.000
_cell.length_c   1.000
_cell.angle_alpha   90.00
_cell.angle_beta   90.00
_cell.angle_gamma   90.00
#
_symmetry.space_group_name_H-M   'P 1'
#
loop_
_entity.id
_entity.type
_entity.pdbx_description
1 polymer ?
#
loop_
_entity_poly.entity_id
_entity_poly.type
_entity_poly.pdbx_seq_one_letter_code
_entity_poly.pdbx_strand_id
1 'polypeptide(L)'
;MSTYQNPNPQQTPIVAGVFQSENQAKVAVDELRKHNFAHDQIGVAIPEKSQVDSLSQDFMKLGVPQQQASYYESEFNSGHIVVSVRPDGREGEAEHILRDSGGYDQGEKKMGEEPPMKNEGER
;
A
#
# COMPACT_ATOMS: atom_id res chain seq x y z
N MET A 1 26.71 -21.04 0.50
CA MET A 1 26.64 -19.82 -0.32
C MET A 1 25.23 -19.67 -0.85
N SER A 2 24.45 -18.77 -0.25
CA SER A 2 23.38 -17.96 -0.85
C SER A 2 22.97 -16.96 0.22
N THR A 3 22.86 -15.71 -0.19
CA THR A 3 23.01 -14.50 0.59
C THR A 3 21.68 -13.87 1.00
N TYR A 4 21.68 -13.22 2.16
CA TYR A 4 20.72 -12.22 2.67
C TYR A 4 19.24 -12.62 2.73
N GLN A 5 18.82 -13.23 3.85
CA GLN A 5 17.50 -12.93 4.41
C GLN A 5 17.75 -11.97 5.58
N ASN A 6 17.67 -10.67 5.32
CA ASN A 6 17.60 -9.67 6.38
C ASN A 6 16.14 -9.66 6.87
N PRO A 7 15.79 -10.20 8.04
CA PRO A 7 14.47 -9.93 8.59
C PRO A 7 14.54 -8.51 9.12
N ASN A 8 14.06 -7.53 8.36
CA ASN A 8 14.01 -6.14 8.80
C ASN A 8 12.60 -5.91 9.40
N PRO A 9 12.38 -6.08 10.72
CA PRO A 9 11.05 -5.96 11.34
C PRO A 9 10.59 -4.50 11.52
N GLN A 10 11.03 -3.58 10.64
CA GLN A 10 10.57 -2.19 10.61
C GLN A 10 9.75 -1.92 9.35
N GLN A 11 9.05 -2.93 8.83
CA GLN A 11 8.05 -2.73 7.79
C GLN A 11 6.94 -1.90 8.42
N THR A 12 7.03 -0.58 8.31
CA THR A 12 5.89 0.30 8.57
C THR A 12 4.84 -0.09 7.54
N PRO A 13 3.73 -0.69 7.95
CA PRO A 13 2.72 -1.18 7.03
C PRO A 13 2.07 0.05 6.40
N ILE A 14 2.49 0.40 5.19
CA ILE A 14 1.80 1.44 4.41
C ILE A 14 0.54 0.83 3.85
N VAL A 15 -0.57 1.56 4.02
CA VAL A 15 -1.83 1.22 3.37
C VAL A 15 -1.93 2.09 2.13
N ALA A 16 -2.22 1.48 0.97
CA ALA A 16 -2.33 2.22 -0.28
C ALA A 16 -3.64 1.86 -1.00
N GLY A 17 -4.48 2.87 -1.23
CA GLY A 17 -5.70 2.72 -2.01
C GLY A 17 -5.47 3.11 -3.46
N VAL A 18 -5.97 2.28 -4.39
CA VAL A 18 -6.06 2.63 -5.82
C VAL A 18 -7.43 3.23 -6.11
N PHE A 19 -7.44 4.37 -6.80
CA PHE A 19 -8.62 5.17 -7.10
C PHE A 19 -8.71 5.45 -8.59
N GLN A 20 -9.93 5.41 -9.13
CA GLN A 20 -10.18 5.66 -10.55
C GLN A 20 -10.25 7.15 -10.89
N SER A 21 -10.40 8.04 -9.90
CA SER A 21 -10.60 9.48 -10.14
C SER A 21 -10.12 10.34 -9.00
N GLU A 22 -9.69 11.57 -9.32
CA GLU A 22 -9.17 12.53 -8.34
C GLU A 22 -10.20 12.88 -7.27
N ASN A 23 -11.49 12.91 -7.63
CA ASN A 23 -12.57 13.13 -6.67
C ASN A 23 -12.60 12.07 -5.56
N GLN A 24 -12.39 10.79 -5.90
CA GLN A 24 -12.39 9.71 -4.91
C GLN A 24 -11.14 9.79 -4.01
N ALA A 25 -9.97 10.03 -4.63
CA ALA A 25 -8.72 10.24 -3.89
C ALA A 25 -8.81 11.45 -2.93
N LYS A 26 -9.49 12.53 -3.35
CA LYS A 26 -9.70 13.72 -2.53
C LYS A 26 -10.58 13.42 -1.32
N VAL A 27 -11.67 12.65 -1.50
CA VAL A 27 -12.53 12.22 -0.38
C VAL A 27 -11.70 11.42 0.61
N ALA A 28 -10.91 10.46 0.13
CA ALA A 28 -10.03 9.67 0.99
C ALA A 28 -9.05 10.53 1.80
N VAL A 29 -8.38 11.50 1.16
CA VAL A 29 -7.46 12.42 1.85
C VAL A 29 -8.18 13.28 2.88
N ASP A 30 -9.40 13.73 2.59
CA ASP A 30 -10.21 14.53 3.52
C ASP A 30 -10.58 13.72 4.77
N GLU A 31 -11.03 12.48 4.59
CA GLU A 31 -11.34 11.55 5.68
C GLU A 31 -10.08 11.21 6.50
N LEU A 32 -8.96 10.93 5.85
CA LEU A 32 -7.69 10.71 6.56
C LEU A 32 -7.32 11.93 7.42
N ARG A 33 -7.47 13.15 6.88
CA ARG A 33 -7.22 14.38 7.66
C ARG A 33 -8.20 14.55 8.82
N LYS A 34 -9.48 14.21 8.66
CA LYS A 34 -10.46 14.20 9.76
C LYS A 34 -10.09 13.21 10.85
N HIS A 35 -9.50 12.08 10.48
CA HIS A 35 -9.03 11.05 11.39
C HIS A 35 -7.63 11.31 11.97
N ASN A 36 -7.15 12.56 11.90
CA ASN A 36 -5.88 13.00 12.50
C ASN A 36 -4.62 12.46 11.79
N PHE A 37 -4.73 11.97 10.54
CA PHE A 37 -3.56 11.67 9.72
C PHE A 37 -2.99 12.96 9.13
N ALA A 38 -1.69 13.17 9.34
CA ALA A 38 -1.02 14.37 8.85
C ALA A 38 -0.83 14.30 7.33
N HIS A 39 -0.84 15.46 6.65
CA HIS A 39 -0.53 15.52 5.22
C HIS A 39 0.88 15.02 4.87
N ASP A 40 1.80 14.98 5.84
CA ASP A 40 3.14 14.39 5.68
C ASP A 40 3.11 12.85 5.65
N GLN A 41 2.10 12.26 6.29
CA GLN A 41 1.87 10.81 6.30
C GLN A 41 1.06 10.35 5.09
N ILE A 42 0.46 11.27 4.32
CA ILE A 42 -0.42 10.96 3.18
C ILE A 42 0.29 11.37 1.88
N GLY A 43 0.55 10.40 1.01
CA GLY A 43 1.08 10.61 -0.34
C GLY A 43 0.00 10.39 -1.40
N VAL A 44 -0.11 11.29 -2.38
CA VAL A 44 -1.01 11.12 -3.53
C VAL A 44 -0.17 11.10 -4.80
N ALA A 45 -0.25 10.01 -5.55
CA ALA A 45 0.41 9.84 -6.83
C ALA A 45 -0.63 9.83 -7.96
N ILE A 46 -0.50 10.78 -8.89
CA ILE A 46 -1.37 10.90 -10.08
C ILE A 46 -0.51 10.70 -11.33
N PRO A 47 -0.82 9.74 -12.22
CA PRO A 47 0.01 9.39 -13.38
C PRO A 47 0.10 10.48 -14.44
N GLU A 48 -0.94 11.29 -14.61
CA GLU A 48 -0.96 12.36 -15.62
C GLU A 48 -0.05 13.55 -15.26
N LYS A 49 0.10 13.85 -13.97
CA LYS A 49 0.76 15.08 -13.49
C LYS A 49 2.13 14.86 -12.87
N SER A 50 2.54 13.61 -12.68
CA SER A 50 3.72 13.30 -11.90
C SER A 50 4.75 12.58 -12.74
N GLN A 51 5.80 13.31 -13.10
CA GLN A 51 7.04 12.79 -13.69
C GLN A 51 7.87 12.13 -12.57
N VAL A 52 7.26 11.21 -11.82
CA VAL A 52 7.98 10.36 -10.87
C VAL A 52 8.69 9.31 -11.70
N ASP A 53 10.01 9.46 -11.88
CA ASP A 53 10.84 8.52 -12.63
C ASP A 53 10.76 7.08 -12.07
N SER A 54 10.27 6.87 -10.84
CA SER A 54 9.96 5.54 -10.29
C SER A 54 9.04 5.61 -9.05
N LEU A 55 7.72 5.45 -9.24
CA LEU A 55 6.78 5.33 -8.11
C LEU A 55 7.18 4.18 -7.17
N SER A 56 7.70 3.10 -7.73
CA SER A 56 8.23 1.95 -7.00
C SER A 56 9.34 2.32 -6.00
N GLN A 57 10.24 3.25 -6.35
CA GLN A 57 11.33 3.67 -5.48
C GLN A 57 10.85 4.49 -4.29
N ASP A 58 9.85 5.35 -4.47
CA ASP A 58 9.30 6.13 -3.36
C ASP A 58 8.54 5.23 -2.39
N PHE A 59 7.80 4.24 -2.89
CA PHE A 59 7.17 3.23 -2.06
C PHE A 59 8.21 2.42 -1.27
N MET A 60 9.33 2.04 -1.90
CA MET A 60 10.44 1.38 -1.20
C MET A 60 11.08 2.25 -0.11
N LYS A 61 11.28 3.55 -0.36
CA LYS A 61 11.79 4.49 0.66
C LYS A 61 10.84 4.63 1.84
N LEU A 62 9.54 4.46 1.59
CA LEU A 62 8.49 4.52 2.59
C LEU A 62 8.23 3.17 3.29
N GLY A 63 9.02 2.12 3.01
CA GLY A 63 8.96 0.83 3.69
C GLY A 63 8.10 -0.23 3.01
N VAL A 64 7.57 0.03 1.82
CA VAL A 64 6.80 -0.94 1.03
C VAL A 64 7.76 -1.92 0.35
N PRO A 65 7.54 -3.25 0.46
CA PRO A 65 8.38 -4.23 -0.22
C PRO A 65 8.31 -4.06 -1.74
N GLN A 66 9.44 -4.28 -2.42
CA GLN A 66 9.57 -4.10 -3.88
C GLN A 66 8.46 -4.79 -4.67
N GLN A 67 8.04 -5.99 -4.26
CA GLN A 67 6.97 -6.73 -4.94
C GLN A 67 5.61 -5.98 -4.91
N GLN A 68 5.27 -5.34 -3.78
CA GLN A 68 4.07 -4.51 -3.69
C GLN A 68 4.26 -3.18 -4.44
N ALA A 69 5.44 -2.57 -4.33
CA ALA A 69 5.75 -1.32 -5.00
C ALA A 69 5.62 -1.43 -6.54
N SER A 70 6.11 -2.53 -7.13
CA SER A 70 5.94 -2.81 -8.57
C SER A 70 4.49 -3.05 -8.98
N TYR A 71 3.64 -3.58 -8.09
CA TYR A 71 2.22 -3.74 -8.36
C TYR A 71 1.51 -2.37 -8.43
N TYR A 72 1.74 -1.50 -7.44
CA TYR A 72 1.20 -0.14 -7.45
C TYR A 72 1.69 0.68 -8.63
N GLU A 73 2.94 0.47 -9.06
CA GLU A 73 3.48 1.08 -10.27
C GLU A 73 2.77 0.60 -11.54
N SER A 74 2.35 -0.67 -11.61
CA SER A 74 1.56 -1.18 -12.74
C SER A 74 0.17 -0.54 -12.78
N GLU A 75 -0.49 -0.39 -11.62
CA GLU A 75 -1.78 0.28 -11.50
C GLU A 75 -1.68 1.76 -11.88
N PHE A 76 -0.62 2.42 -11.42
CA PHE A 76 -0.32 3.80 -11.77
C PHE A 76 -0.08 3.98 -13.27
N ASN A 77 0.72 3.10 -13.89
CA ASN A 77 0.92 3.09 -15.35
C ASN A 77 -0.36 2.83 -16.13
N SER A 78 -1.35 2.16 -15.53
CA SER A 78 -2.67 1.94 -16.13
C SER A 78 -3.56 3.19 -16.11
N GLY A 79 -3.09 4.29 -15.52
CA GLY A 79 -3.83 5.55 -15.41
C GLY A 79 -4.60 5.71 -14.10
N HIS A 80 -4.43 4.80 -13.14
CA HIS A 80 -5.08 4.89 -11.84
C HIS A 80 -4.31 5.80 -10.88
N ILE A 81 -5.04 6.47 -9.99
CA ILE A 81 -4.49 7.32 -8.94
C ILE A 81 -4.22 6.45 -7.72
N VAL A 82 -3.03 6.58 -7.15
CA VAL A 82 -2.64 5.82 -5.96
C VAL A 82 -2.52 6.78 -4.79
N VAL A 83 -3.23 6.51 -3.69
CA VAL A 83 -3.07 7.24 -2.42
C VAL A 83 -2.41 6.30 -1.43
N SER A 84 -1.22 6.65 -0.96
CA SER A 84 -0.54 5.96 0.11
C SER A 84 -0.69 6.72 1.43
N VAL A 85 -0.83 6.01 2.53
CA VAL A 85 -0.83 6.60 3.87
C VAL A 85 0.02 5.77 4.81
N ARG A 86 0.77 6.45 5.68
CA ARG A 86 1.46 5.85 6.82
C ARG A 86 0.49 5.82 8.01
N PRO A 87 -0.04 4.64 8.39
CA PRO A 87 -0.96 4.52 9.49
C PRO A 87 -0.30 4.62 10.87
N ASP A 88 1.03 4.45 10.98
CA ASP A 88 1.79 4.50 12.24
C ASP A 88 1.13 3.68 13.38
N GLY A 89 0.66 2.46 13.05
CA GLY A 89 -0.04 1.55 13.98
C GLY A 89 -1.58 1.62 13.95
N ARG A 90 -2.16 2.42 13.04
CA ARG A 90 -3.61 2.56 12.81
C ARG A 90 -4.05 1.98 11.46
N GLU A 91 -3.48 0.83 11.07
CA GLU A 91 -3.70 0.25 9.74
C GLU A 91 -5.18 0.01 9.46
N GLY A 92 -5.89 -0.60 10.42
CA GLY A 92 -7.31 -0.89 10.27
C GLY A 92 -8.18 0.36 10.10
N GLU A 93 -7.82 1.49 10.71
CA GLU A 93 -8.54 2.75 10.51
C GLU A 93 -8.26 3.34 9.12
N ALA A 94 -6.98 3.38 8.73
CA ALA A 94 -6.59 3.88 7.42
C ALA A 94 -7.20 3.05 6.28
N GLU A 95 -7.17 1.72 6.41
CA GLU A 95 -7.77 0.80 5.44
C GLU A 95 -9.29 1.00 5.36
N HIS A 96 -9.97 1.11 6.51
CA HIS A 96 -11.41 1.34 6.53
C HIS A 96 -11.79 2.62 5.80
N ILE A 97 -11.06 3.71 6.06
CA ILE A 97 -11.29 5.02 5.43
C ILE A 97 -11.06 4.96 3.91
N LEU A 98 -9.95 4.36 3.49
CA LEU A 98 -9.62 4.22 2.07
C LEU A 98 -10.68 3.38 1.35
N ARG A 99 -11.10 2.28 1.96
CA ARG A 99 -12.11 1.38 1.41
C ARG A 99 -13.50 2.02 1.32
N ASP A 100 -13.91 2.76 2.34
CA ASP A 100 -15.18 3.50 2.36
C ASP A 100 -15.21 4.59 1.28
N SER A 101 -14.06 5.21 1.02
CA SER A 101 -13.88 6.23 -0.02
C SER A 101 -13.82 5.69 -1.46
N GLY A 102 -13.95 4.37 -1.65
CA GLY A 102 -13.89 3.70 -2.96
C GLY A 102 -12.48 3.29 -3.39
N GLY A 103 -11.52 3.32 -2.47
CA GLY A 103 -10.17 2.79 -2.67
C GLY A 103 -10.19 1.28 -2.63
N TYR A 104 -9.68 0.66 -3.70
CA TYR A 104 -9.45 -0.77 -3.71
C TYR A 104 -7.98 -1.03 -3.36
N ASP A 105 -7.76 -1.78 -2.28
CA ASP A 105 -6.47 -2.31 -1.89
C ASP A 105 -6.46 -3.80 -2.26
N GLN A 106 -5.55 -4.21 -3.16
CA GLN A 106 -5.23 -5.63 -3.41
C GLN A 106 -4.03 -6.07 -2.55
N GLY A 107 -3.89 -5.50 -1.35
CA GLY A 107 -2.97 -5.95 -0.31
C GLY A 107 -3.46 -7.21 0.42
N GLU A 108 -4.74 -7.59 0.27
CA GLU A 108 -5.24 -8.89 0.76
C GLU A 108 -5.01 -10.04 -0.25
N LYS A 109 -3.76 -10.21 -0.70
CA LYS A 109 -3.22 -11.57 -0.63
C LYS A 109 -2.53 -11.68 0.71
N LYS A 110 -3.23 -12.27 1.67
CA LYS A 110 -2.66 -12.90 2.85
C LYS A 110 -1.41 -13.68 2.45
N MET A 111 -0.24 -13.07 2.57
CA MET A 111 1.04 -13.77 2.57
C MET A 111 1.60 -13.72 4.00
N GLY A 112 0.71 -14.02 4.94
CA GLY A 112 0.97 -14.47 6.31
C GLY A 112 0.24 -15.78 6.62
N GLU A 113 -0.48 -16.37 5.66
CA GLU A 113 -0.81 -17.79 5.71
C GLU A 113 0.39 -18.55 5.13
N GLU A 114 1.27 -19.00 6.02
CA GLU A 114 1.95 -20.26 5.75
C GLU A 114 0.90 -21.24 5.20
N PRO A 115 1.12 -21.89 4.05
CA PRO A 115 0.24 -22.97 3.65
C PRO A 115 0.15 -23.94 4.83
N PRO A 116 -1.04 -24.42 5.24
CA PRO A 116 -1.12 -25.40 6.31
C PRO A 116 -0.10 -26.48 5.99
N MET A 117 0.78 -26.77 6.95
CA MET A 117 1.61 -27.95 6.88
C MET A 117 0.70 -29.08 6.41
N LYS A 118 0.99 -29.59 5.22
CA LYS A 118 0.47 -30.87 4.77
C LYS A 118 0.99 -31.91 5.78
N ASN A 119 0.27 -32.04 6.88
CA ASN A 119 0.35 -33.18 7.76
C ASN A 119 -0.44 -34.29 7.08
N GLU A 120 0.14 -34.84 6.03
CA GLU A 120 -0.27 -36.09 5.39
C GLU A 120 1.03 -36.78 4.92
N GLY A 121 1.46 -37.92 5.46
CA GLY A 121 0.70 -38.90 6.21
C GLY A 121 1.49 -39.62 7.28
N GLU A 122 0.72 -40.00 8.29
CA GLU A 122 0.77 -41.32 8.88
C GLU A 122 1.13 -42.38 7.82
N ARG A 123 2.25 -43.08 8.05
CA ARG A 123 2.41 -44.55 7.95
C ARG A 123 3.76 -44.98 8.49
#